data_AF-A0A8D5TZS5-F1
#
_entry.id   AF-A0A8D5TZS5-F1
#
_cell.length_a   1.000
_cell.length_b   1.000
_cell.length_c   1.000
_cell.angle_alpha   90.00
_cell.angle_beta   90.00
_cell.angle_gamma   90.00
#
_symmetry.space_group_name_H-M   'P 1'
#
loop_
_entity.id
_entity.type
_entity.pdbx_description
1 polymer ?
#
loop_
_entity_poly.entity_id
_entity_poly.type
_entity_poly.pdbx_seq_one_letter_code
_entity_poly.pdbx_strand_id
1 'polypeptide(L)'
;MLKLILLLLLTIHPGVFVEYNVYYHFYQDCSSLQGLLIQKVLKNFPNGTSLIQEMLINLNTSVYVNTYFLDNTSSPTQFLYIPMPGETHILWGNRSFFLVSNRNFYVYYNCTNLTKGVYLKTYIYVNSTGVPEKVCFIQGSKEVVSNVTYILRESNILFNSSIFIPSNLSQAGKLLFQSEIEQNINDVVMSSLILLVLIGVFYSSLRQKFKKKYND
;
A
#
# COMPACT_ATOMS: atom_id res chain seq x y z
N MET A 1 -24.28 5.39 -24.66
CA MET A 1 -24.94 4.36 -23.82
C MET A 1 -23.97 3.30 -23.30
N LEU A 2 -23.08 2.72 -24.12
CA LEU A 2 -22.15 1.66 -23.70
C LEU A 2 -21.20 2.06 -22.54
N LYS A 3 -20.67 3.29 -22.55
CA LYS A 3 -19.84 3.83 -21.44
C LYS A 3 -20.58 3.93 -20.11
N LEU A 4 -21.90 4.21 -20.11
CA LEU A 4 -22.69 4.37 -18.88
C LEU A 4 -23.05 3.00 -18.26
N ILE A 5 -23.28 1.98 -19.10
CA ILE A 5 -23.51 0.61 -18.66
C ILE A 5 -22.21 -0.03 -18.14
N LEU A 6 -21.06 0.29 -18.75
CA LEU A 6 -19.74 -0.11 -18.25
C LEU A 6 -19.39 0.59 -16.92
N LEU A 7 -19.79 1.86 -16.75
CA LEU A 7 -19.63 2.63 -15.50
C LEU A 7 -20.43 2.02 -14.33
N LEU A 8 -21.60 1.42 -14.62
CA LEU A 8 -22.40 0.69 -13.64
C LEU A 8 -21.81 -0.69 -13.26
N LEU A 9 -20.99 -1.29 -14.13
CA LEU A 9 -20.36 -2.60 -13.92
C LEU A 9 -18.99 -2.56 -13.23
N LEU A 10 -18.37 -1.38 -13.11
CA LEU A 10 -17.04 -1.19 -12.47
C LEU A 10 -17.15 -0.59 -11.07
N THR A 11 -18.24 -0.85 -10.36
CA THR A 11 -18.37 -0.48 -8.96
C THR A 11 -17.71 -1.55 -8.10
N ILE A 12 -16.74 -1.13 -7.30
CA ILE A 12 -16.14 -1.96 -6.26
C ILE A 12 -17.29 -2.55 -5.41
N HIS A 13 -17.45 -3.87 -5.37
CA HIS A 13 -18.54 -4.54 -4.67
C HIS A 13 -18.00 -5.40 -3.51
N PRO A 14 -18.86 -5.83 -2.56
CA PRO A 14 -18.43 -6.73 -1.50
C PRO A 14 -17.80 -7.99 -2.06
N GLY A 15 -16.67 -8.40 -1.48
CA GLY A 15 -15.88 -9.53 -1.92
C GLY A 15 -14.78 -9.20 -2.93
N VAL A 16 -14.78 -8.01 -3.55
CA VAL A 16 -13.65 -7.55 -4.38
C VAL A 16 -12.37 -7.51 -3.55
N PHE A 17 -11.27 -7.97 -4.13
CA PHE A 17 -9.96 -7.90 -3.52
C PHE A 17 -8.83 -7.66 -4.52
N VAL A 18 -7.73 -7.14 -3.98
CA VAL A 18 -6.43 -7.04 -4.63
C VAL A 18 -5.35 -7.52 -3.66
N GLU A 19 -4.41 -8.31 -4.16
CA GLU A 19 -3.28 -8.86 -3.41
C GLU A 19 -1.97 -8.48 -4.11
N TYR A 20 -1.01 -7.96 -3.33
CA TYR A 20 0.29 -7.53 -3.83
C TYR A 20 1.42 -8.18 -3.06
N ASN A 21 2.45 -8.63 -3.78
CA ASN A 21 3.78 -8.82 -3.20
C ASN A 21 4.40 -7.45 -2.96
N VAL A 22 4.92 -7.24 -1.76
CA VAL A 22 5.56 -6.00 -1.35
C VAL A 22 7.03 -6.25 -1.09
N TYR A 23 7.89 -5.51 -1.80
CA TYR A 23 9.34 -5.57 -1.65
C TYR A 23 9.85 -4.23 -1.13
N TYR A 24 10.43 -4.25 0.07
CA TYR A 24 11.16 -3.12 0.61
C TYR A 24 12.65 -3.36 0.40
N HIS A 25 13.35 -2.34 -0.06
CA HIS A 25 14.81 -2.33 -0.12
C HIS A 25 15.34 -1.03 0.47
N PHE A 26 16.30 -1.16 1.38
CA PHE A 26 16.99 -0.05 2.04
C PHE A 26 18.45 -0.06 1.59
N TYR A 27 18.85 0.97 0.85
CA TYR A 27 20.15 1.01 0.19
C TYR A 27 21.30 1.27 1.17
N GLN A 28 21.05 2.06 2.23
CA GLN A 28 22.07 2.39 3.24
C GLN A 28 22.59 1.14 3.96
N ASP A 29 21.68 0.23 4.32
CA ASP A 29 22.01 -0.99 5.07
C ASP A 29 22.07 -2.25 4.19
N CYS A 30 21.89 -2.10 2.87
CA CYS A 30 21.74 -3.21 1.91
C CYS A 30 20.76 -4.29 2.38
N SER A 31 19.65 -3.87 3.00
CA SER A 31 18.66 -4.77 3.58
C SER A 31 17.39 -4.82 2.75
N SER A 32 16.62 -5.90 2.90
CA SER A 32 15.34 -6.08 2.21
C SER A 32 14.31 -6.75 3.09
N LEU A 33 13.05 -6.36 2.93
CA LEU A 33 11.90 -7.02 3.53
C LEU A 33 10.90 -7.40 2.45
N GLN A 34 10.21 -8.51 2.68
CA GLN A 34 9.16 -9.01 1.80
C GLN A 34 7.86 -9.12 2.59
N GLY A 35 6.76 -8.72 1.95
CA GLY A 35 5.45 -8.76 2.54
C GLY A 35 4.35 -9.07 1.54
N LEU A 36 3.14 -9.23 2.07
CA LEU A 36 1.91 -9.23 1.30
C LEU A 36 1.03 -8.07 1.78
N LEU A 37 0.44 -7.37 0.83
CA LEU A 37 -0.66 -6.44 1.06
C LEU A 37 -1.91 -7.04 0.44
N ILE A 38 -2.94 -7.25 1.24
CA ILE A 38 -4.26 -7.70 0.77
C ILE A 38 -5.27 -6.65 1.16
N GLN A 39 -5.99 -6.10 0.19
CA GLN A 39 -7.14 -5.24 0.45
C GLN A 39 -8.41 -5.95 -0.02
N LYS A 40 -9.42 -5.99 0.84
CA LYS A 40 -10.71 -6.65 0.56
C LYS A 40 -11.87 -5.76 0.95
N VAL A 41 -12.82 -5.61 0.04
CA VAL A 41 -14.06 -4.88 0.28
C VAL A 41 -15.01 -5.79 1.05
N LEU A 42 -15.32 -5.41 2.28
CA LEU A 42 -16.19 -6.19 3.15
C LEU A 42 -17.67 -5.85 2.94
N LYS A 43 -17.97 -4.56 2.78
CA LYS A 43 -19.33 -4.06 2.73
C LYS A 43 -19.38 -2.73 1.97
N ASN A 44 -20.45 -2.53 1.20
CA ASN A 44 -20.79 -1.22 0.65
C ASN A 44 -21.97 -0.63 1.43
N PHE A 45 -21.92 0.67 1.62
CA PHE A 45 -22.97 1.46 2.25
C PHE A 45 -23.79 2.21 1.19
N PRO A 46 -25.07 2.51 1.46
CA PRO A 46 -25.93 3.20 0.50
C PRO A 46 -25.44 4.60 0.08
N ASN A 47 -24.57 5.23 0.88
CA ASN A 47 -24.00 6.55 0.60
C ASN A 47 -22.80 6.51 -0.37
N GLY A 48 -22.50 5.36 -0.99
CA GLY A 48 -21.38 5.22 -1.93
C GLY A 48 -20.01 5.10 -1.25
N THR A 49 -19.98 4.65 0.00
CA THR A 49 -18.76 4.32 0.75
C THR A 49 -18.62 2.81 0.90
N SER A 50 -17.40 2.31 0.90
CA SER A 50 -17.06 0.91 1.14
C SER A 50 -16.23 0.76 2.41
N LEU A 51 -16.57 -0.23 3.24
CA LEU A 51 -15.70 -0.72 4.31
C LEU A 51 -14.70 -1.70 3.72
N ILE A 52 -13.42 -1.40 3.86
CA ILE A 52 -12.32 -2.18 3.34
C ILE A 52 -11.47 -2.67 4.50
N GLN A 53 -11.12 -3.95 4.45
CA GLN A 53 -10.09 -4.54 5.28
C GLN A 53 -8.78 -4.51 4.53
N GLU A 54 -7.72 -4.06 5.19
CA GLU A 54 -6.35 -4.18 4.71
C GLU A 54 -5.59 -5.11 5.66
N MET A 55 -4.93 -6.12 5.09
CA MET A 55 -4.07 -7.03 5.78
C MET A 55 -2.65 -6.85 5.27
N LEU A 56 -1.76 -6.49 6.19
CA LEU A 56 -0.32 -6.38 5.94
C LEU A 56 0.37 -7.58 6.59
N ILE A 57 1.04 -8.39 5.79
CA ILE A 57 1.75 -9.59 6.24
C ILE A 57 3.24 -9.37 6.01
N ASN A 58 4.05 -9.50 7.05
CA ASN A 58 5.50 -9.58 6.94
C ASN A 58 5.91 -11.04 6.72
N LEU A 59 6.38 -11.37 5.53
CA LEU A 59 6.77 -12.74 5.17
C LEU A 59 8.10 -13.17 5.82
N ASN A 60 8.92 -12.23 6.28
CA ASN A 60 10.17 -12.55 6.97
C ASN A 60 9.93 -13.01 8.42
N THR A 61 8.88 -12.52 9.07
CA THR A 61 8.58 -12.82 10.48
C THR A 61 7.29 -13.62 10.69
N SER A 62 6.53 -13.88 9.62
CA SER A 62 5.19 -14.48 9.67
C SER A 62 4.23 -13.73 10.60
N VAL A 63 4.38 -12.41 10.69
CA VAL A 63 3.52 -11.54 11.50
C VAL A 63 2.57 -10.78 10.59
N TYR A 64 1.31 -10.62 11.00
CA TYR A 64 0.35 -9.79 10.26
C TYR A 64 -0.37 -8.78 11.15
N VAL A 65 -0.88 -7.75 10.48
CA VAL A 65 -1.74 -6.70 11.04
C VAL A 65 -2.96 -6.56 10.15
N ASN A 66 -4.12 -6.34 10.76
CA ASN A 66 -5.34 -5.94 10.07
C ASN A 66 -5.67 -4.50 10.42
N THR A 67 -5.93 -3.69 9.40
CA THR A 67 -6.51 -2.36 9.51
C THR A 67 -7.83 -2.32 8.74
N TYR A 68 -8.68 -1.36 9.09
CA TYR A 68 -9.96 -1.16 8.41
C TYR A 68 -10.10 0.32 8.09
N PHE A 69 -10.60 0.61 6.90
CA PHE A 69 -10.85 1.98 6.48
C PHE A 69 -12.13 2.07 5.66
N LEU A 70 -12.64 3.30 5.59
CA LEU A 70 -13.76 3.67 4.74
C LEU A 70 -13.22 4.39 3.52
N ASP A 71 -13.72 4.04 2.33
CA ASP A 71 -13.30 4.69 1.09
C ASP A 71 -14.49 4.90 0.15
N ASN A 72 -14.35 5.82 -0.80
CA ASN A 72 -15.37 6.05 -1.81
C ASN A 72 -15.41 4.90 -2.82
N THR A 73 -16.60 4.36 -3.09
CA THR A 73 -16.77 3.19 -3.98
C THR A 73 -16.48 3.52 -5.45
N SER A 74 -16.78 4.73 -5.92
CA SER A 74 -16.63 5.13 -7.32
C SER A 74 -15.29 5.78 -7.63
N SER A 75 -14.61 6.32 -6.61
CA SER A 75 -13.30 6.93 -6.73
C SER A 75 -12.49 6.68 -5.45
N PRO A 76 -12.07 5.43 -5.20
CA PRO A 76 -11.31 5.10 -4.01
C PRO A 76 -10.00 5.89 -3.96
N THR A 77 -9.63 6.27 -2.75
CA THR A 77 -8.43 7.04 -2.45
C THR A 77 -7.38 6.23 -1.69
N GLN A 78 -7.76 5.07 -1.15
CA GLN A 78 -6.92 4.18 -0.36
C GLN A 78 -6.94 2.74 -0.92
N PHE A 79 -8.09 2.28 -1.43
CA PHE A 79 -8.14 1.01 -2.16
C PHE A 79 -7.35 1.12 -3.47
N LEU A 80 -6.50 0.13 -3.75
CA LEU A 80 -5.62 0.09 -4.92
C LEU A 80 -6.40 -0.23 -6.21
N TYR A 81 -7.17 0.76 -6.67
CA TYR A 81 -7.97 0.72 -7.89
C TYR A 81 -8.14 2.13 -8.46
N ILE A 82 -7.95 2.29 -9.76
CA ILE A 82 -8.08 3.56 -10.48
C ILE A 82 -9.19 3.38 -11.53
N PRO A 83 -10.41 3.87 -11.26
CA PRO A 83 -11.61 3.54 -12.04
C PRO A 83 -11.57 4.03 -13.51
N MET A 84 -10.76 5.05 -13.80
CA MET A 84 -10.64 5.65 -15.13
C MET A 84 -9.17 5.72 -15.54
N PRO A 85 -8.55 4.57 -15.87
CA PRO A 85 -7.16 4.57 -16.30
C PRO A 85 -7.05 5.23 -17.69
N GLY A 86 -6.00 6.03 -17.88
CA GLY A 86 -5.76 6.81 -19.10
C GLY A 86 -6.12 8.29 -19.01
N GLU A 87 -6.79 8.72 -17.94
CA GLU A 87 -6.91 10.15 -17.63
C GLU A 87 -5.52 10.79 -17.48
N THR A 88 -5.37 12.03 -17.95
CA THR A 88 -4.07 12.73 -17.91
C THR A 88 -3.63 13.09 -16.49
N HIS A 89 -4.60 13.20 -15.58
CA HIS A 89 -4.42 13.52 -14.17
C HIS A 89 -5.37 12.66 -13.34
N ILE A 90 -4.86 12.11 -12.24
CA ILE A 90 -5.65 11.35 -11.26
C ILE A 90 -5.30 11.79 -9.83
N LEU A 91 -6.24 11.56 -8.92
CA LEU A 91 -6.02 11.69 -7.49
C LEU A 91 -5.91 10.31 -6.85
N TRP A 92 -4.92 10.13 -6.00
CA TRP A 92 -4.83 8.97 -5.11
C TRP A 92 -4.47 9.46 -3.71
N GLY A 93 -5.40 9.29 -2.76
CA GLY A 93 -5.37 10.04 -1.50
C GLY A 93 -5.42 11.54 -1.76
N ASN A 94 -4.58 12.27 -1.03
CA ASN A 94 -4.42 13.72 -1.18
C ASN A 94 -3.35 14.09 -2.23
N ARG A 95 -2.91 13.14 -3.06
CA ARG A 95 -1.80 13.35 -4.02
C ARG A 95 -2.31 13.36 -5.44
N SER A 96 -1.78 14.30 -6.22
CA SER A 96 -2.01 14.43 -7.66
C SER A 96 -0.96 13.67 -8.45
N PHE A 97 -1.40 12.85 -9.39
CA PHE A 97 -0.51 12.12 -10.30
C PHE A 97 -0.79 12.49 -11.75
N PHE A 98 0.26 12.49 -12.56
CA PHE A 98 0.18 12.81 -13.99
C PHE A 98 0.55 11.61 -14.83
N LEU A 99 -0.17 11.41 -15.92
CA LEU A 99 0.11 10.35 -16.89
C LEU A 99 1.42 10.67 -17.63
N VAL A 100 2.37 9.75 -17.59
CA VAL A 100 3.70 9.87 -18.23
C VAL A 100 3.94 8.84 -19.33
N SER A 101 3.11 7.79 -19.42
CA SER A 101 3.13 6.79 -20.50
C SER A 101 1.80 6.07 -20.59
N ASN A 102 1.40 5.64 -21.78
CA ASN A 102 0.14 4.92 -22.05
C ASN A 102 0.31 3.79 -23.09
N ARG A 103 1.50 3.22 -23.22
CA ARG A 103 1.80 2.20 -24.25
C ARG A 103 1.19 0.84 -23.90
N ASN A 104 1.78 0.17 -22.90
CA ASN A 104 1.34 -1.14 -22.41
C ASN A 104 0.60 -1.01 -21.06
N PHE A 105 0.92 0.05 -20.32
CA PHE A 105 0.30 0.43 -19.05
C PHE A 105 0.05 1.94 -19.06
N TYR A 106 -0.96 2.36 -18.31
CA TYR A 106 -1.10 3.76 -17.92
C TYR A 106 -0.18 4.02 -16.74
N VAL A 107 0.93 4.72 -17.01
CA VAL A 107 1.95 5.01 -16.01
C VAL A 107 1.71 6.41 -15.46
N TYR A 108 1.43 6.48 -14.17
CA TYR A 108 1.21 7.71 -13.45
C TYR A 108 2.41 8.06 -12.57
N TYR A 109 2.74 9.33 -12.49
CA TYR A 109 3.88 9.84 -11.73
C TYR A 109 3.49 10.97 -10.78
N ASN A 110 4.03 10.92 -9.57
CA ASN A 110 4.05 12.03 -8.62
C ASN A 110 5.46 12.18 -8.02
N CYS A 111 5.84 13.41 -7.69
CA CYS A 111 6.98 13.71 -6.83
C CYS A 111 6.50 14.58 -5.67
N THR A 112 6.64 14.08 -4.45
CA THR A 112 6.33 14.82 -3.22
C THR A 112 7.63 15.20 -2.53
N ASN A 113 7.81 16.47 -2.17
CA ASN A 113 8.91 16.91 -1.31
C ASN A 113 8.51 16.66 0.14
N LEU A 114 9.24 15.79 0.84
CA LEU A 114 8.96 15.47 2.24
C LEU A 114 9.52 16.56 3.16
N THR A 115 10.76 16.97 2.91
CA THR A 115 11.48 18.06 3.59
C THR A 115 12.49 18.68 2.63
N LYS A 116 13.26 19.69 3.07
CA LYS A 116 14.26 20.37 2.22
C LYS A 116 15.30 19.37 1.69
N GLY A 117 15.22 19.07 0.41
CA GLY A 117 16.14 18.17 -0.30
C GLY A 117 15.79 16.69 -0.23
N VAL A 118 14.68 16.29 0.42
CA VAL A 118 14.20 14.90 0.48
C VAL A 118 12.91 14.77 -0.34
N TYR A 119 12.88 13.82 -1.26
CA TYR A 119 11.75 13.55 -2.12
C TYR A 119 11.24 12.12 -1.97
N LEU A 120 9.98 11.95 -2.37
CA LEU A 120 9.33 10.68 -2.64
C LEU A 120 8.78 10.72 -4.07
N LYS A 121 9.36 9.89 -4.94
CA LYS A 121 8.86 9.68 -6.30
C LYS A 121 7.96 8.46 -6.29
N THR A 122 6.75 8.59 -6.81
CA THR A 122 5.80 7.48 -6.91
C THR A 122 5.45 7.24 -8.36
N TYR A 123 5.55 5.98 -8.80
CA TYR A 123 5.08 5.52 -10.10
C TYR A 123 3.99 4.47 -9.91
N ILE A 124 2.87 4.61 -10.61
CA ILE A 124 1.76 3.64 -10.61
C ILE A 124 1.59 3.13 -12.03
N TYR A 125 1.70 1.83 -12.22
CA TYR A 125 1.52 1.16 -13.51
C TYR A 125 0.15 0.50 -13.48
N VAL A 126 -0.80 1.06 -14.21
CA VAL A 126 -2.20 0.66 -14.17
C VAL A 126 -2.56 -0.03 -15.48
N ASN A 127 -3.22 -1.19 -15.38
CA ASN A 127 -3.75 -1.87 -16.56
C ASN A 127 -5.09 -1.27 -17.01
N SER A 128 -5.67 -1.83 -18.07
CA SER A 128 -6.92 -1.34 -18.64
C SER A 128 -8.15 -1.52 -17.76
N THR A 129 -8.11 -2.37 -16.73
CA THR A 129 -9.24 -2.55 -15.80
C THR A 129 -9.19 -1.58 -14.62
N GLY A 130 -8.11 -0.82 -14.48
CA GLY A 130 -7.92 0.10 -13.37
C GLY A 130 -7.15 -0.48 -12.19
N VAL A 131 -6.79 -1.76 -12.21
CA VAL A 131 -5.97 -2.36 -11.16
C VAL A 131 -4.50 -2.01 -11.40
N PRO A 132 -3.78 -1.43 -10.42
CA PRO A 132 -2.34 -1.29 -10.51
C PRO A 132 -1.65 -2.66 -10.64
N GLU A 133 -0.84 -2.88 -11.67
CA GLU A 133 0.03 -4.05 -11.74
C GLU A 133 1.31 -3.87 -10.95
N LYS A 134 1.76 -2.61 -10.82
CA LYS A 134 2.95 -2.27 -10.07
C LYS A 134 2.83 -0.87 -9.48
N VAL A 135 3.28 -0.70 -8.25
CA VAL A 135 3.43 0.62 -7.63
C VAL A 135 4.85 0.73 -7.06
N CYS A 136 5.57 1.78 -7.40
CA CYS A 136 6.94 2.01 -6.92
C CYS A 136 6.99 3.31 -6.12
N PHE A 137 7.55 3.25 -4.92
CA PHE A 137 7.83 4.38 -4.05
C PHE A 137 9.34 4.48 -3.86
N ILE A 138 9.94 5.54 -4.42
CA ILE A 138 11.39 5.76 -4.37
C ILE A 138 11.64 6.99 -3.52
N GLN A 139 12.26 6.79 -2.36
CA GLN A 139 12.64 7.87 -1.46
C GLN A 139 14.13 8.18 -1.62
N GLY A 140 14.48 9.46 -1.64
CA GLY A 140 15.86 9.88 -1.79
C GLY A 140 16.09 11.37 -1.54
N SER A 141 17.35 11.74 -1.61
CA SER A 141 17.81 13.13 -1.65
C SER A 141 18.80 13.30 -2.80
N LYS A 142 20.10 13.43 -2.53
CA LYS A 142 21.14 13.30 -3.56
C LYS A 142 21.23 11.87 -4.11
N GLU A 143 20.96 10.90 -3.23
CA GLU A 143 20.99 9.47 -3.53
C GLU A 143 19.68 8.82 -3.09
N VAL A 144 19.36 7.66 -3.66
CA VAL A 144 18.20 6.86 -3.27
C VAL A 144 18.50 6.17 -1.94
N VAL A 145 17.59 6.29 -0.98
CA VAL A 145 17.75 5.68 0.36
C VAL A 145 16.88 4.44 0.52
N SER A 146 15.69 4.42 -0.11
CA SER A 146 14.81 3.26 -0.09
C SER A 146 13.94 3.18 -1.34
N ASN A 147 13.55 1.95 -1.64
CA ASN A 147 12.55 1.63 -2.66
C ASN A 147 11.54 0.66 -2.07
N VAL A 148 10.26 0.97 -2.22
CA VAL A 148 9.17 0.04 -1.94
C VAL A 148 8.43 -0.23 -3.23
N THR A 149 8.34 -1.49 -3.62
CA THR A 149 7.64 -1.90 -4.84
C THR A 149 6.54 -2.89 -4.53
N TYR A 150 5.32 -2.57 -4.94
CA TYR A 150 4.17 -3.45 -4.90
C TYR A 150 4.03 -4.06 -6.27
N ILE A 151 3.90 -5.38 -6.36
CA ILE A 151 3.66 -6.11 -7.61
C ILE A 151 2.37 -6.88 -7.43
N LEU A 152 1.41 -6.66 -8.32
CA LEU A 152 0.14 -7.35 -8.28
C LEU A 152 0.38 -8.86 -8.37
N ARG A 153 -0.15 -9.57 -7.39
CA ARG A 153 -0.10 -11.01 -7.32
C ARG A 153 -1.41 -11.61 -7.81
N GLU A 154 -2.52 -11.19 -7.22
CA GLU A 154 -3.85 -11.72 -7.53
C GLU A 154 -4.93 -10.65 -7.35
N SER A 155 -6.01 -10.75 -8.11
CA SER A 155 -7.22 -9.95 -7.92
C SER A 155 -8.41 -10.60 -8.60
N ASN A 156 -9.55 -10.61 -7.91
CA ASN A 156 -10.80 -11.05 -8.52
C ASN A 156 -11.46 -10.04 -9.48
N ILE A 157 -10.85 -8.86 -9.65
CA ILE A 157 -11.23 -7.87 -10.68
C ILE A 157 -10.69 -8.29 -12.05
N LEU A 158 -9.52 -8.95 -12.08
CA LEU A 158 -8.85 -9.39 -13.30
C LEU A 158 -9.13 -10.87 -13.63
N PHE A 159 -9.15 -11.70 -12.59
CA PHE A 159 -9.24 -13.16 -12.71
C PHE A 159 -10.37 -13.68 -11.84
N ASN A 160 -10.84 -14.91 -12.05
CA ASN A 160 -11.70 -15.56 -11.06
C ASN A 160 -10.82 -16.23 -9.99
N SER A 161 -10.19 -15.44 -9.13
CA SER A 161 -9.22 -15.92 -8.13
C SER A 161 -9.71 -15.75 -6.69
N SER A 162 -8.99 -16.38 -5.76
CA SER A 162 -9.23 -16.31 -4.32
C SER A 162 -7.99 -15.80 -3.59
N ILE A 163 -8.21 -15.16 -2.44
CA ILE A 163 -7.13 -14.63 -1.61
C ILE A 163 -6.29 -15.80 -1.07
N PHE A 164 -4.97 -15.69 -1.19
CA PHE A 164 -4.06 -16.61 -0.53
C PHE A 164 -3.56 -16.01 0.80
N ILE A 165 -3.84 -16.71 1.91
CA ILE A 165 -3.31 -16.35 3.23
C ILE A 165 -2.30 -17.43 3.65
N PRO A 166 -1.01 -17.11 3.85
CA PRO A 166 -0.04 -18.05 4.38
C PRO A 166 -0.50 -18.67 5.72
N SER A 167 -0.11 -19.92 5.98
CA SER A 167 -0.34 -20.58 7.27
C SER A 167 0.65 -20.10 8.34
N ASN A 168 0.35 -20.38 9.61
CA ASN A 168 1.21 -20.08 10.77
C ASN A 168 1.51 -18.59 11.01
N LEU A 169 0.57 -17.72 10.64
CA LEU A 169 0.69 -16.29 10.89
C LEU A 169 0.36 -15.93 12.34
N SER A 170 1.18 -15.08 12.95
CA SER A 170 0.94 -14.51 14.27
C SER A 170 0.44 -13.07 14.14
N GLN A 171 -0.70 -12.75 14.74
CA GLN A 171 -1.17 -11.36 14.74
C GLN A 171 -0.27 -10.52 15.64
N ALA A 172 0.17 -9.34 15.17
CA ALA A 172 0.83 -8.38 16.06
C ALA A 172 -0.14 -8.01 17.19
N GLY A 173 0.33 -8.06 18.45
CA GLY A 173 -0.52 -7.88 19.63
C GLY A 173 -1.24 -6.52 19.66
N LYS A 174 -2.45 -6.48 20.24
CA LYS A 174 -3.37 -5.32 20.38
C LYS A 174 -2.76 -4.03 20.96
N LEU A 175 -1.57 -4.08 21.56
CA LEU A 175 -0.98 -3.03 22.40
C LEU A 175 -0.50 -1.77 21.66
N LEU A 176 -0.52 -1.73 20.32
CA LEU A 176 -0.12 -0.54 19.55
C LEU A 176 -1.30 0.28 19.00
N PHE A 177 -2.54 -0.23 19.06
CA PHE A 177 -3.64 0.33 18.26
C PHE A 177 -4.59 1.27 19.02
N GLN A 178 -4.57 1.31 20.36
CA GLN A 178 -5.56 2.08 21.11
C GLN A 178 -5.12 3.52 21.39
N SER A 179 -3.82 3.85 21.28
CA SER A 179 -3.31 5.22 21.46
C SER A 179 -3.29 6.07 20.18
N GLU A 180 -3.41 5.47 18.99
CA GLU A 180 -3.33 6.20 17.71
C GLU A 180 -4.70 6.54 17.09
N ILE A 181 -5.79 5.91 17.54
CA ILE A 181 -7.16 6.19 17.04
C ILE A 181 -7.69 7.54 17.57
N GLU A 182 -7.17 8.03 18.70
CA GLU A 182 -7.58 9.32 19.29
C GLU A 182 -6.77 10.53 18.78
N GLN A 183 -5.69 10.34 18.00
CA GLN A 183 -4.80 11.43 17.55
C GLN A 183 -4.81 11.72 16.04
N ASN A 184 -5.98 12.01 15.49
CA ASN A 184 -6.18 12.76 14.23
C ASN A 184 -6.22 11.96 12.91
N ILE A 185 -7.46 11.65 12.52
CA ILE A 185 -8.21 11.99 11.28
C ILE A 185 -7.54 12.75 10.09
N ASN A 186 -6.24 13.07 10.05
CA ASN A 186 -5.65 13.78 8.88
C ASN A 186 -4.36 13.22 8.26
N ASP A 187 -3.81 12.10 8.74
CA ASP A 187 -2.51 11.65 8.26
C ASP A 187 -2.48 10.17 7.87
N VAL A 188 -2.79 9.87 6.60
CA VAL A 188 -2.29 8.66 5.92
C VAL A 188 -0.74 8.64 5.93
N VAL A 189 -0.11 9.76 6.30
CA VAL A 189 1.32 9.95 6.67
C VAL A 189 1.70 9.20 7.96
N MET A 190 0.76 8.71 8.78
CA MET A 190 1.04 7.82 9.93
C MET A 190 1.60 6.45 9.51
N SER A 191 1.47 6.06 8.23
CA SER A 191 2.21 4.91 7.69
C SER A 191 3.75 5.08 7.78
N SER A 192 4.25 6.33 7.84
CA SER A 192 5.66 6.66 8.11
C SER A 192 6.05 6.47 9.58
N LEU A 193 5.10 6.54 10.52
CA LEU A 193 5.34 6.35 11.95
C LEU A 193 5.46 4.86 12.31
N ILE A 194 4.76 3.98 11.59
CA ILE A 194 4.93 2.53 11.70
C ILE A 194 6.31 2.09 11.18
N LEU A 195 6.84 2.75 10.13
CA LEU A 195 8.23 2.54 9.69
C LEU A 195 9.24 2.98 10.76
N LEU A 196 8.99 4.10 11.47
CA LEU A 196 9.83 4.57 12.59
C LEU A 196 9.79 3.61 13.80
N VAL A 197 8.64 3.00 14.11
CA VAL A 197 8.50 1.98 15.16
C VAL A 197 9.22 0.68 14.77
N LEU A 198 9.11 0.24 13.53
CA LEU A 198 9.81 -0.95 13.03
C LEU A 198 11.34 -0.76 13.00
N ILE A 199 11.82 0.44 12.64
CA ILE A 199 13.25 0.82 12.75
C ILE A 199 13.70 0.85 14.21
N GLY A 200 12.89 1.39 15.13
CA GLY A 200 13.21 1.43 16.57
C GLY A 200 13.31 0.03 17.21
N VAL A 201 12.41 -0.88 16.86
CA VAL A 201 12.45 -2.28 17.32
C VAL A 201 13.67 -3.01 16.74
N PHE A 202 14.02 -2.74 15.47
CA PHE A 202 15.22 -3.30 14.85
C PHE A 202 16.53 -2.80 15.53
N TYR A 203 16.59 -1.50 15.86
CA TYR A 203 17.74 -0.89 16.56
C TYR A 203 17.92 -1.46 17.98
N SER A 204 16.82 -1.69 18.71
CA SER A 204 16.88 -2.30 20.05
C SER A 204 17.34 -3.76 20.03
N SER A 205 16.96 -4.52 19.00
CA SER A 205 17.39 -5.92 18.77
C SER A 205 18.88 -6.01 18.40
N LEU A 206 19.38 -5.11 17.56
CA LEU A 206 20.81 -5.01 17.24
C LEU A 206 21.64 -4.65 18.47
N ARG A 207 21.19 -3.68 19.29
CA ARG A 207 21.87 -3.28 20.54
C ARG A 207 21.99 -4.44 21.55
N GLN A 208 20.97 -5.30 21.65
CA GLN A 208 21.02 -6.50 22.50
C GLN A 208 22.02 -7.55 21.99
N LYS A 209 22.13 -7.72 20.67
CA LYS A 209 23.14 -8.62 20.07
C LYS A 209 24.58 -8.13 20.29
N PHE A 210 24.84 -6.82 20.21
CA PHE A 210 26.17 -6.27 20.49
C PHE A 210 26.57 -6.37 21.97
N LYS A 211 25.63 -6.19 22.91
CA LYS A 211 25.91 -6.42 24.35
C LYS A 211 26.27 -7.87 24.66
N LYS A 212 25.70 -8.84 23.94
CA LYS A 212 25.97 -10.26 24.16
C LYS A 212 27.35 -10.69 23.63
N LYS A 213 27.88 -10.01 22.60
CA LYS A 213 29.19 -10.29 21.99
C LYS A 213 30.40 -9.71 22.76
N TYR A 214 30.16 -8.78 23.70
CA TYR A 214 31.21 -8.13 24.49
C TYR A 214 31.25 -8.58 25.96
N ASN A 215 30.39 -9.53 26.34
CA ASN A 215 30.32 -10.12 27.67
C ASN A 215 30.65 -11.64 27.69
N ASP A 216 31.12 -12.18 26.56
CA ASP A 216 31.78 -13.49 26.43
C ASP A 216 33.24 -13.23 25.99
#